data_AF-A0A6N6T345-F1
#
_entry.id   AF-A0A6N6T345-F1
#
_cell.length_a   1.000
_cell.length_b   1.000
_cell.length_c   1.000
_cell.angle_alpha   90.00
_cell.angle_beta   90.00
_cell.angle_gamma   90.00
#
_symmetry.space_group_name_H-M   'P 1'
#
loop_
_entity.id
_entity.type
_entity.pdbx_description
1 polymer ?
#
loop_
_entity_poly.entity_id
_entity_poly.type
_entity_poly.pdbx_seq_one_letter_code
_entity_poly.pdbx_strand_id
1 'polypeptide(L)'
;MLRRLRQAGLIWPTLLSILGLAVLLSLGTWQVQRKAWKDGLQARIAARAKAEPVPLSQVLQIWRETGDVEYLHVRLTGRFAHGREQHVYAIDERAGPGFHIYTPLEATARQLVLVNRGFVPSAMKEPSRRPAGQLAGEITLTGVVRLPVPRGMFTPKSEPDRNMFYWPDYMGMLSGARGAAEGDVAPVAFFVEADADPANPGGWPKGGVTRLMLSNRHLEYALTWYGLAATLIGVYFAFAAGRLRLLRA
;
A
#
# COMPACT_ATOMS: atom_id res chain seq x y z
N MET A 1 13.28 6.20 55.64
CA MET A 1 13.38 6.52 54.21
C MET A 1 12.15 7.28 53.67
N LEU A 2 10.92 6.73 53.76
CA LEU A 2 9.69 7.41 53.31
C LEU A 2 9.44 8.80 53.92
N ARG A 3 9.71 8.98 55.22
CA ARG A 3 9.58 10.29 55.91
C ARG A 3 10.46 11.38 55.27
N ARG A 4 11.69 11.04 54.88
CA ARG A 4 12.62 11.96 54.18
C ARG A 4 12.14 12.30 52.77
N LEU A 5 11.64 11.32 52.02
CA LEU A 5 11.07 11.55 50.68
C LEU A 5 9.81 12.42 50.74
N ARG A 6 8.99 12.24 51.78
CA ARG A 6 7.81 13.08 52.03
C ARG A 6 8.20 14.52 52.38
N GLN A 7 9.18 14.71 53.27
CA GLN A 7 9.71 16.04 53.61
C GLN A 7 10.34 16.75 52.40
N ALA A 8 10.89 15.98 51.45
CA ALA A 8 11.47 16.52 50.21
C ALA A 8 10.44 16.90 49.15
N GLY A 9 9.16 16.59 49.38
CA GLY A 9 8.09 16.72 48.38
C GLY A 9 8.29 15.81 47.16
N LEU A 10 8.98 14.66 47.32
CA LEU A 10 9.34 13.79 46.18
C LEU A 10 8.27 12.76 45.82
N ILE A 11 7.32 12.44 46.72
CA ILE A 11 6.35 11.34 46.51
C ILE A 11 5.62 11.47 45.16
N TRP A 12 4.96 12.61 44.91
CA TRP A 12 4.21 12.82 43.67
C TRP A 12 5.10 12.86 42.42
N PRO A 13 6.22 13.61 42.38
CA PRO A 13 7.17 13.53 41.28
C PRO A 13 7.68 12.12 41.00
N THR A 14 7.96 11.31 42.04
CA THR A 14 8.37 9.91 41.87
C THR A 14 7.28 9.09 41.21
N LEU A 15 6.05 9.16 41.72
CA LEU A 15 4.93 8.38 41.18
C LEU A 15 4.63 8.75 39.72
N LEU A 16 4.60 10.05 39.41
CA LEU A 16 4.39 10.53 38.04
C LEU A 16 5.55 10.13 37.11
N SER A 17 6.80 10.17 37.59
CA SER A 17 7.95 9.75 36.79
C SER A 17 7.95 8.25 36.54
N ILE A 18 7.55 7.42 37.53
CA ILE A 18 7.39 5.97 37.34
C ILE A 18 6.28 5.67 36.32
N LEU A 19 5.13 6.34 36.45
CA LEU A 19 4.03 6.17 35.49
C LEU A 19 4.45 6.59 34.08
N GLY A 20 5.08 7.76 33.94
CA GLY A 20 5.60 8.25 32.67
C GLY A 20 6.63 7.29 32.07
N LEU A 21 7.57 6.79 32.90
CA LEU A 21 8.56 5.81 32.46
C LEU A 21 7.91 4.51 31.96
N ALA A 22 6.91 3.99 32.70
CA ALA A 22 6.19 2.79 32.29
C ALA A 22 5.50 2.98 30.93
N VAL A 23 4.89 4.15 30.70
CA VAL A 23 4.27 4.48 29.40
C VAL A 23 5.32 4.56 28.29
N LEU A 24 6.42 5.29 28.49
CA LEU A 24 7.49 5.47 27.50
C LEU A 24 8.13 4.13 27.09
N LEU A 25 8.44 3.27 28.08
CA LEU A 25 9.00 1.93 27.82
C LEU A 25 7.99 1.02 27.11
N SER A 26 6.71 1.10 27.47
CA SER A 26 5.64 0.33 26.81
C SER A 26 5.48 0.75 25.35
N LEU A 27 5.50 2.06 25.08
CA LEU A 27 5.44 2.61 23.72
C LEU A 27 6.67 2.22 22.90
N GLY A 28 7.88 2.32 23.47
CA GLY A 28 9.11 1.87 22.80
C GLY A 28 9.04 0.39 22.43
N THR A 29 8.60 -0.47 23.36
CA THR A 29 8.47 -1.91 23.15
C THR A 29 7.43 -2.22 22.07
N TRP A 30 6.29 -1.54 22.12
CA TRP A 30 5.25 -1.67 21.09
C TRP A 30 5.78 -1.29 19.70
N GLN A 31 6.57 -0.23 19.58
CA GLN A 31 7.16 0.17 18.30
C GLN A 31 8.10 -0.91 17.74
N VAL A 32 8.92 -1.56 18.58
CA VAL A 32 9.79 -2.67 18.14
C VAL A 32 8.97 -3.85 17.63
N GLN A 33 7.94 -4.26 18.38
CA GLN A 33 7.04 -5.34 17.95
C GLN A 33 6.31 -5.00 16.65
N ARG A 34 5.83 -3.75 16.53
CA ARG A 34 5.15 -3.24 15.35
C ARG A 34 6.07 -3.22 14.12
N LYS A 35 7.34 -2.88 14.31
CA LYS A 35 8.37 -2.97 13.28
C LYS A 35 8.50 -4.41 12.78
N ALA A 36 8.73 -5.37 13.68
CA ALA A 36 8.93 -6.78 13.32
C ALA A 36 7.71 -7.38 12.60
N TRP A 37 6.50 -7.05 13.07
CA TRP A 37 5.26 -7.42 12.38
C TRP A 37 5.22 -6.88 10.94
N LYS A 38 5.57 -5.60 10.76
CA LYS A 38 5.57 -4.96 9.44
C LYS A 38 6.66 -5.52 8.51
N ASP A 39 7.82 -5.88 9.06
CA ASP A 39 8.88 -6.55 8.32
C ASP A 39 8.39 -7.92 7.80
N GLY A 40 7.65 -8.68 8.63
CA GLY A 40 7.03 -9.94 8.22
C GLY A 40 6.02 -9.78 7.08
N LEU A 41 5.19 -8.71 7.12
CA LEU A 41 4.27 -8.39 6.03
C LEU A 41 5.02 -8.06 4.73
N GLN A 42 6.06 -7.22 4.80
CA GLN A 42 6.86 -6.88 3.64
C GLN A 42 7.55 -8.11 3.04
N ALA A 43 8.10 -8.99 3.89
CA ALA A 43 8.74 -10.22 3.45
C ALA A 43 7.74 -11.13 2.72
N ARG A 44 6.52 -11.28 3.24
CA ARG A 44 5.44 -12.02 2.58
C ARG A 44 5.06 -11.41 1.23
N ILE A 45 4.88 -10.09 1.17
CA ILE A 45 4.57 -9.36 -0.07
C ILE A 45 5.68 -9.59 -1.11
N ALA A 46 6.94 -9.41 -0.72
CA ALA A 46 8.09 -9.59 -1.58
C ALA A 46 8.22 -11.04 -2.07
N ALA A 47 7.97 -12.02 -1.19
CA ALA A 47 8.01 -13.44 -1.55
C ALA A 47 6.93 -13.79 -2.59
N ARG A 48 5.69 -13.31 -2.41
CA ARG A 48 4.60 -13.56 -3.36
C ARG A 48 4.81 -12.87 -4.71
N ALA A 49 5.27 -11.62 -4.69
CA ALA A 49 5.46 -10.84 -5.91
C ALA A 49 6.68 -11.29 -6.73
N LYS A 50 7.71 -11.86 -6.09
CA LYS A 50 8.93 -12.38 -6.75
C LYS A 50 8.86 -13.87 -7.08
N ALA A 51 7.82 -14.57 -6.62
CA ALA A 51 7.62 -15.97 -6.97
C ALA A 51 7.42 -16.13 -8.47
N GLU A 52 7.63 -17.33 -8.99
CA GLU A 52 7.29 -17.65 -10.38
C GLU A 52 5.79 -17.39 -10.63
N PRO A 53 5.44 -16.70 -11.73
CA PRO A 53 4.05 -16.37 -12.01
C PRO A 53 3.21 -17.64 -12.20
N VAL A 54 2.12 -17.74 -11.45
CA VAL A 54 1.15 -18.84 -11.58
C VAL A 54 0.05 -18.50 -12.59
N PRO A 55 -0.57 -19.48 -13.26
CA PRO A 55 -1.67 -19.19 -14.19
C PRO A 55 -2.88 -18.60 -13.48
N LEU A 56 -3.65 -17.75 -14.19
CA LEU A 56 -4.89 -17.13 -13.67
C LEU A 56 -5.85 -18.15 -13.05
N SER A 57 -6.00 -19.33 -13.65
CA SER A 57 -6.88 -20.40 -13.15
C SER A 57 -6.53 -20.83 -11.72
N GLN A 58 -5.23 -20.90 -11.39
CA GLN A 58 -4.75 -21.23 -10.06
C GLN A 58 -5.05 -20.10 -9.07
N VAL A 59 -4.84 -18.83 -9.46
CA VAL A 59 -5.21 -17.67 -8.63
C VAL A 59 -6.70 -17.68 -8.31
N LEU A 60 -7.56 -17.94 -9.30
CA LEU A 60 -9.01 -18.02 -9.11
C LEU A 60 -9.43 -19.19 -8.22
N GLN A 61 -8.69 -20.29 -8.21
CA GLN A 61 -8.90 -21.38 -7.26
C GLN A 61 -8.55 -20.93 -5.83
N ILE A 62 -7.35 -20.37 -5.61
CA ILE A 62 -6.92 -19.89 -4.30
C ILE A 62 -7.88 -18.82 -3.76
N TRP A 63 -8.36 -17.93 -4.64
CA TRP A 63 -9.37 -16.93 -4.28
C TRP A 63 -10.66 -17.56 -3.75
N ARG A 64 -11.19 -18.59 -4.41
CA ARG A 64 -12.42 -19.27 -3.97
C ARG A 64 -12.23 -20.01 -2.65
N GLU A 65 -11.04 -20.55 -2.41
CA GLU A 65 -10.73 -21.33 -1.20
C GLU A 65 -10.41 -20.46 0.01
N THR A 66 -9.69 -19.34 -0.20
CA THR A 66 -9.08 -18.58 0.90
C THR A 66 -9.38 -17.08 0.88
N GLY A 67 -9.72 -16.52 -0.29
CA GLY A 67 -9.80 -15.07 -0.51
C GLY A 67 -8.45 -14.32 -0.43
N ASP A 68 -7.34 -15.00 -0.17
CA ASP A 68 -6.03 -14.36 0.05
C ASP A 68 -5.10 -14.53 -1.16
N VAL A 69 -5.36 -13.72 -2.19
CA VAL A 69 -4.55 -13.68 -3.41
C VAL A 69 -3.72 -12.41 -3.55
N GLU A 70 -3.78 -11.50 -2.58
CA GLU A 70 -3.07 -10.22 -2.68
C GLU A 70 -1.56 -10.46 -2.81
N TYR A 71 -0.96 -9.75 -3.76
CA TYR A 71 0.45 -9.83 -4.15
C TYR A 71 0.90 -11.13 -4.80
N LEU A 72 0.02 -12.09 -5.13
CA LEU A 72 0.40 -13.24 -5.93
C LEU A 72 0.85 -12.80 -7.33
N HIS A 73 1.99 -13.30 -7.77
CA HIS A 73 2.47 -13.13 -9.13
C HIS A 73 1.66 -14.04 -10.07
N VAL A 74 1.03 -13.46 -11.09
CA VAL A 74 0.12 -14.15 -12.00
C VAL A 74 0.56 -13.98 -13.44
N ARG A 75 0.37 -15.02 -14.25
CA ARG A 75 0.44 -15.00 -15.71
C ARG A 75 -0.96 -14.97 -16.30
N LEU A 76 -1.20 -13.99 -17.18
CA LEU A 76 -2.45 -13.82 -17.91
C LEU A 76 -2.18 -13.97 -19.41
N THR A 77 -3.10 -14.63 -20.10
CA THR A 77 -3.15 -14.65 -21.57
C THR A 77 -4.53 -14.20 -21.99
N GLY A 78 -4.63 -13.36 -23.03
CA GLY A 78 -5.91 -12.85 -23.50
C GLY A 78 -5.77 -11.67 -24.46
N ARG A 79 -6.89 -11.01 -24.76
CA ARG A 79 -6.94 -9.84 -25.64
C ARG A 79 -7.36 -8.59 -24.88
N PHE A 80 -6.64 -7.49 -25.07
CA PHE A 80 -7.02 -6.21 -24.48
C PHE A 80 -8.18 -5.58 -25.24
N ALA A 81 -9.16 -5.09 -24.49
CA ALA A 81 -10.22 -4.24 -25.01
C ALA A 81 -9.86 -2.76 -24.82
N HIS A 82 -8.90 -2.28 -25.62
CA HIS A 82 -8.34 -0.92 -25.51
C HIS A 82 -9.38 0.20 -25.59
N GLY A 83 -10.48 0.00 -26.34
CA GLY A 83 -11.59 0.96 -26.40
C GLY A 83 -12.38 1.12 -25.10
N ARG A 84 -12.08 0.32 -24.07
CA ARG A 84 -12.74 0.32 -22.75
C ARG A 84 -11.75 0.56 -21.61
N GLU A 85 -10.56 1.09 -21.90
CA GLU A 85 -9.60 1.43 -20.84
C GLU A 85 -10.16 2.50 -19.89
N GLN A 86 -9.77 2.40 -18.62
CA GLN A 86 -10.18 3.28 -17.54
C GLN A 86 -8.98 4.07 -17.02
N HIS A 87 -9.18 5.33 -16.66
CA HIS A 87 -8.09 6.23 -16.25
C HIS A 87 -8.18 6.59 -14.77
N VAL A 88 -7.20 6.13 -13.99
CA VAL A 88 -7.06 6.51 -12.58
C VAL A 88 -5.98 7.58 -12.47
N TYR A 89 -6.35 8.80 -12.08
CA TYR A 89 -5.43 9.89 -11.86
C TYR A 89 -4.36 9.50 -10.84
N ALA A 90 -3.12 9.83 -11.17
CA ALA A 90 -1.96 9.54 -10.35
C ALA A 90 -0.91 10.63 -10.49
N ILE A 91 -0.04 10.72 -9.50
CA ILE A 91 1.13 11.60 -9.52
C ILE A 91 2.35 10.70 -9.45
N ASP A 92 3.17 10.74 -10.50
CA ASP A 92 4.48 10.13 -10.53
C ASP A 92 5.53 11.13 -10.04
N GLU A 93 6.51 10.66 -9.27
CA GLU A 93 7.53 11.52 -8.67
C GLU A 93 8.41 12.21 -9.71
N ARG A 94 8.64 11.59 -10.88
CA ARG A 94 9.54 12.10 -11.91
C ARG A 94 8.80 12.70 -13.09
N ALA A 95 7.71 12.06 -13.51
CA ALA A 95 6.92 12.47 -14.67
C ALA A 95 5.77 13.44 -14.32
N GLY A 96 5.51 13.67 -13.03
CA GLY A 96 4.46 14.58 -12.57
C GLY A 96 3.06 13.98 -12.73
N PRO A 97 2.03 14.82 -12.98
CA PRO A 97 0.65 14.35 -13.07
C PRO A 97 0.42 13.45 -14.28
N GLY A 98 -0.42 12.45 -14.11
CA GLY A 98 -0.79 11.51 -15.16
C GLY A 98 -1.83 10.51 -14.71
N PHE A 99 -1.80 9.33 -15.32
CA PHE A 99 -2.84 8.32 -15.15
C PHE A 99 -2.25 6.92 -15.10
N HIS A 100 -2.75 6.10 -14.18
CA HIS A 100 -2.71 4.65 -14.34
C HIS A 100 -3.78 4.22 -15.33
N ILE A 101 -3.37 3.40 -16.31
CA ILE A 101 -4.23 2.91 -17.38
C ILE A 101 -4.69 1.50 -17.03
N TYR A 102 -5.97 1.37 -16.68
CA TYR A 102 -6.61 0.09 -16.41
C TYR A 102 -7.32 -0.40 -17.68
N THR A 103 -6.77 -1.39 -18.35
CA THR A 103 -7.38 -1.94 -19.57
C THR A 103 -8.02 -3.29 -19.27
N PRO A 104 -9.27 -3.52 -19.67
CA PRO A 104 -9.88 -4.85 -19.53
C PRO A 104 -9.20 -5.85 -20.46
N LEU A 105 -8.76 -6.97 -19.88
CA LEU A 105 -8.22 -8.12 -20.59
C LEU A 105 -9.26 -9.23 -20.59
N GLU A 106 -9.66 -9.66 -21.78
CA GLU A 106 -10.51 -10.83 -22.01
C GLU A 106 -9.62 -12.08 -21.98
N ALA A 107 -9.47 -12.70 -20.82
CA ALA A 107 -8.55 -13.84 -20.63
C ALA A 107 -9.15 -15.16 -21.12
N THR A 108 -10.48 -15.29 -21.03
CA THR A 108 -11.28 -16.35 -21.67
C THR A 108 -12.61 -15.74 -22.07
N ALA A 109 -13.44 -16.48 -22.83
CA ALA A 109 -14.78 -16.02 -23.24
C ALA A 109 -15.69 -15.59 -22.07
N ARG A 110 -15.36 -15.97 -20.82
CA ARG A 110 -16.15 -15.66 -19.61
C ARG A 110 -15.40 -14.91 -18.53
N GLN A 111 -14.13 -14.54 -18.72
CA GLN A 111 -13.32 -13.89 -17.69
C GLN A 111 -12.75 -12.56 -18.14
N LEU A 112 -13.14 -11.50 -17.45
CA LEU A 112 -12.58 -10.16 -17.60
C LEU A 112 -11.66 -9.86 -16.41
N VAL A 113 -10.44 -9.45 -16.69
CA VAL A 113 -9.49 -8.96 -15.69
C VAL A 113 -9.17 -7.51 -15.99
N LEU A 114 -9.36 -6.62 -15.01
CA LEU A 114 -8.85 -5.26 -15.14
C LEU A 114 -7.34 -5.27 -14.88
N VAL A 115 -6.57 -4.96 -15.91
CA VAL A 115 -5.11 -4.91 -15.84
C VAL A 115 -4.66 -3.46 -15.79
N ASN A 116 -4.04 -3.05 -14.68
CA ASN A 116 -3.30 -1.80 -14.63
C ASN A 116 -2.02 -1.99 -15.43
N ARG A 117 -2.02 -1.47 -16.66
CA ARG A 117 -0.91 -1.58 -17.61
C ARG A 117 0.26 -0.67 -17.25
N GLY A 118 0.04 0.27 -16.32
CA GLY A 118 1.06 1.19 -15.88
C GLY A 118 0.65 2.66 -15.94
N PHE A 119 1.62 3.51 -15.63
CA PHE A 119 1.48 4.97 -15.63
C PHE A 119 1.70 5.57 -17.03
N VAL A 120 1.00 6.65 -17.35
CA VAL A 120 1.28 7.57 -18.47
C VAL A 120 1.20 9.03 -17.99
N PRO A 121 2.02 9.95 -18.53
CA PRO A 121 1.86 11.38 -18.26
C PRO A 121 0.52 11.89 -18.79
N SER A 122 0.00 13.00 -18.26
CA SER A 122 -1.29 13.57 -18.66
C SER A 122 -1.42 13.80 -20.18
N ALA A 123 -0.34 14.19 -20.86
CA ALA A 123 -0.33 14.40 -22.32
C ALA A 123 -0.54 13.11 -23.14
N MET A 124 -0.39 11.94 -22.51
CA MET A 124 -0.53 10.60 -23.12
C MET A 124 -1.74 9.83 -22.56
N LYS A 125 -2.68 10.53 -21.90
CA LYS A 125 -3.94 9.96 -21.41
C LYS A 125 -4.66 9.20 -22.52
N GLU A 126 -4.89 9.87 -23.65
CA GLU A 126 -5.65 9.31 -24.78
C GLU A 126 -4.90 8.20 -25.52
N PRO A 127 -5.54 7.06 -25.86
CA PRO A 127 -4.92 5.95 -26.58
C PRO A 127 -4.19 6.36 -27.87
N SER A 128 -4.77 7.32 -28.61
CA SER A 128 -4.25 7.83 -29.88
C SER A 128 -2.87 8.50 -29.74
N ARG A 129 -2.49 8.92 -28.54
CA ARG A 129 -1.18 9.51 -28.23
C ARG A 129 -0.10 8.45 -27.94
N ARG A 130 -0.49 7.18 -27.83
CA ARG A 130 0.40 6.04 -27.52
C ARG A 130 0.03 4.79 -28.33
N PRO A 131 -0.02 4.86 -29.68
CA PRO A 131 -0.51 3.77 -30.52
C PRO A 131 0.37 2.52 -30.41
N ALA A 132 1.69 2.66 -30.24
CA ALA A 132 2.60 1.53 -30.08
C ALA A 132 2.27 0.68 -28.83
N GLY A 133 1.76 1.32 -27.78
CA GLY A 133 1.30 0.65 -26.57
C GLY A 133 -0.07 -0.02 -26.74
N GLN A 134 -0.76 0.08 -27.88
CA GLN A 134 -2.06 -0.56 -28.10
C GLN A 134 -1.86 -1.95 -28.70
N LEU A 135 -1.37 -2.89 -27.89
CA LEU A 135 -1.08 -4.26 -28.31
C LEU A 135 -2.32 -4.93 -28.93
N ALA A 136 -2.23 -5.31 -30.21
CA ALA A 136 -3.30 -5.99 -30.91
C ALA A 136 -3.20 -7.52 -30.78
N GLY A 137 -4.34 -8.21 -30.88
CA GLY A 137 -4.38 -9.67 -30.82
C GLY A 137 -4.26 -10.25 -29.41
N GLU A 138 -4.01 -11.56 -29.36
CA GLU A 138 -3.76 -12.27 -28.11
C GLU A 138 -2.34 -11.97 -27.61
N ILE A 139 -2.24 -11.70 -26.31
CA ILE A 139 -0.99 -11.43 -25.63
C ILE A 139 -0.87 -12.28 -24.38
N THR A 140 0.36 -12.50 -23.92
CA THR A 140 0.65 -13.05 -22.59
C THR A 140 1.46 -12.04 -21.81
N LEU A 141 1.07 -11.79 -20.56
CA LEU A 141 1.76 -10.87 -19.66
C LEU A 141 1.80 -11.43 -18.24
N THR A 142 2.71 -10.90 -17.44
CA THR A 142 2.81 -11.18 -16.01
C THR A 142 2.55 -9.92 -15.20
N GLY A 143 2.16 -10.11 -13.95
CA GLY A 143 1.88 -9.01 -13.04
C GLY A 143 1.45 -9.48 -11.66
N VAL A 144 1.16 -8.53 -10.80
CA VAL A 144 0.86 -8.77 -9.39
C VAL A 144 -0.62 -8.54 -9.12
N VAL A 145 -1.27 -9.52 -8.47
CA VAL A 145 -2.68 -9.41 -8.09
C VAL A 145 -2.86 -8.36 -6.99
N ARG A 146 -3.86 -7.49 -7.16
CA ARG A 146 -4.24 -6.46 -6.18
C ARG A 146 -5.72 -6.49 -5.89
N LEU A 147 -6.07 -6.45 -4.61
CA LEU A 147 -7.46 -6.42 -4.17
C LEU A 147 -8.01 -4.98 -4.22
N PRO A 148 -9.31 -4.80 -4.50
CA PRO A 148 -9.96 -3.50 -4.40
C PRO A 148 -9.84 -2.92 -3.00
N VAL A 149 -9.55 -1.62 -2.93
CA VAL A 149 -9.48 -0.87 -1.67
C VAL A 149 -10.62 0.14 -1.60
N PRO A 150 -11.19 0.40 -0.41
CA PRO A 150 -12.23 1.40 -0.25
C PRO A 150 -11.68 2.81 -0.53
N ARG A 151 -12.60 3.71 -0.90
CA ARG A 151 -12.28 5.13 -1.08
C ARG A 151 -11.76 5.73 0.23
N GLY A 152 -10.64 6.46 0.16
CA GLY A 152 -10.13 7.22 1.29
C GLY A 152 -11.03 8.42 1.65
N MET A 153 -11.00 8.84 2.91
CA MET A 153 -11.84 9.95 3.42
C MET A 153 -11.65 11.26 2.63
N PHE A 154 -10.41 11.55 2.22
CA PHE A 154 -10.05 12.77 1.48
C PHE A 154 -9.88 12.54 -0.03
N THR A 155 -10.19 11.33 -0.52
CA THR A 155 -10.15 11.04 -1.95
C THR A 155 -11.40 11.62 -2.60
N PRO A 156 -11.27 12.46 -3.65
CA PRO A 156 -12.42 12.94 -4.43
C PRO A 156 -13.28 11.79 -4.93
N LYS A 157 -14.56 12.03 -5.25
CA LYS A 157 -15.42 11.01 -5.89
C LYS A 157 -15.01 10.84 -7.36
N SER A 158 -15.07 9.62 -7.87
CA SER A 158 -14.81 9.32 -9.28
C SER A 158 -15.93 9.86 -10.14
N GLU A 159 -15.61 10.16 -11.41
CA GLU A 159 -16.53 10.61 -12.45
C GLU A 159 -16.51 9.57 -13.60
N PRO A 160 -17.23 8.43 -13.46
CA PRO A 160 -17.21 7.35 -14.46
C PRO A 160 -17.61 7.82 -15.88
N ASP A 161 -18.60 8.73 -15.97
CA ASP A 161 -19.07 9.30 -17.25
C ASP A 161 -17.98 10.05 -18.02
N ARG A 162 -16.95 10.53 -17.30
CA ARG A 162 -15.80 11.25 -17.85
C ARG A 162 -14.54 10.39 -17.93
N ASN A 163 -14.65 9.10 -17.60
CA ASN A 163 -13.52 8.19 -17.46
C ASN A 163 -12.41 8.83 -16.61
N MET A 164 -12.77 9.32 -15.42
CA MET A 164 -11.87 10.02 -14.52
C MET A 164 -12.05 9.47 -13.11
N PHE A 165 -11.08 8.68 -12.68
CA PHE A 165 -11.08 8.06 -11.36
C PHE A 165 -9.96 8.64 -10.50
N TYR A 166 -10.17 8.79 -9.20
CA TYR A 166 -9.16 9.33 -8.27
C TYR A 166 -8.58 8.26 -7.33
N TRP A 167 -9.12 7.05 -7.41
CA TRP A 167 -8.58 5.82 -6.85
C TRP A 167 -9.01 4.66 -7.76
N PRO A 168 -8.46 3.45 -7.61
CA PRO A 168 -8.92 2.27 -8.33
C PRO A 168 -10.32 1.81 -7.87
N ASP A 169 -11.35 2.62 -8.16
CA ASP A 169 -12.75 2.30 -7.92
C ASP A 169 -13.17 1.11 -8.76
N TYR A 170 -13.14 -0.09 -8.18
CA TYR A 170 -13.36 -1.31 -8.93
C TYR A 170 -14.73 -1.36 -9.61
N MET A 171 -15.77 -1.05 -8.84
CA MET A 171 -17.14 -1.13 -9.34
C MET A 171 -17.40 -0.02 -10.37
N GLY A 172 -16.90 1.19 -10.12
CA GLY A 172 -17.01 2.30 -11.06
C GLY A 172 -16.25 2.06 -12.37
N MET A 173 -15.05 1.47 -12.33
CA MET A 173 -14.30 1.11 -13.54
C MET A 173 -14.93 -0.05 -14.28
N LEU A 174 -15.51 -1.02 -13.56
CA LEU A 174 -16.18 -2.16 -14.18
C LEU A 174 -17.39 -1.77 -15.03
N SER A 175 -18.13 -0.72 -14.65
CA SER A 175 -19.29 -0.28 -15.45
C SER A 175 -18.86 0.21 -16.84
N GLY A 176 -17.76 0.95 -16.95
CA GLY A 176 -17.18 1.37 -18.24
C GLY A 176 -16.43 0.24 -18.96
N ALA A 177 -15.84 -0.70 -18.21
CA ALA A 177 -15.00 -1.77 -18.75
C ALA A 177 -15.77 -2.95 -19.37
N ARG A 178 -16.99 -3.24 -18.91
CA ARG A 178 -17.79 -4.37 -19.43
C ARG A 178 -18.35 -4.11 -20.82
N GLY A 179 -18.56 -2.85 -21.21
CA GLY A 179 -19.25 -2.50 -22.46
C GLY A 179 -20.71 -3.01 -22.47
N ALA A 180 -21.35 -2.99 -23.65
CA ALA A 180 -22.75 -3.41 -23.82
C ALA A 180 -23.00 -4.94 -23.77
N ALA A 181 -21.96 -5.74 -23.52
CA ALA A 181 -22.08 -7.19 -23.39
C ALA A 181 -22.58 -7.55 -21.97
N GLU A 182 -23.85 -7.24 -21.70
CA GLU A 182 -24.59 -7.79 -20.57
C GLU A 182 -24.88 -9.27 -20.86
N GLY A 183 -24.19 -10.19 -20.20
CA GLY A 183 -24.58 -11.61 -20.29
C GLY A 183 -23.57 -12.59 -19.70
N ASP A 184 -22.41 -12.76 -20.34
CA ASP A 184 -21.59 -13.97 -20.12
C ASP A 184 -20.19 -13.74 -19.56
N VAL A 185 -19.75 -12.48 -19.41
CA VAL A 185 -18.41 -12.17 -18.91
C VAL A 185 -18.47 -11.84 -17.42
N ALA A 186 -17.95 -12.75 -16.60
CA ALA A 186 -17.78 -12.55 -15.17
C ALA A 186 -16.42 -11.85 -14.93
N PRO A 187 -16.40 -10.58 -14.47
CA PRO A 187 -15.16 -10.00 -14.01
C PRO A 187 -14.71 -10.74 -12.76
N VAL A 188 -13.39 -10.85 -12.61
CA VAL A 188 -12.79 -11.39 -11.39
C VAL A 188 -13.07 -10.44 -10.20
N ALA A 189 -12.59 -10.72 -8.99
CA ALA A 189 -12.81 -9.84 -7.82
C ALA A 189 -11.62 -8.93 -7.51
N PHE A 190 -10.64 -8.85 -8.42
CA PHE A 190 -9.35 -8.22 -8.22
C PHE A 190 -8.82 -7.60 -9.52
N PHE A 191 -7.75 -6.83 -9.39
CA PHE A 191 -6.97 -6.30 -10.51
C PHE A 191 -5.65 -7.03 -10.64
N VAL A 192 -4.99 -6.84 -11.78
CA VAL A 192 -3.59 -7.22 -11.96
C VAL A 192 -2.78 -5.98 -12.35
N GLU A 193 -1.74 -5.67 -11.60
CA GLU A 193 -0.76 -4.64 -11.95
C GLU A 193 0.34 -5.29 -12.78
N ALA A 194 0.43 -4.92 -14.07
CA ALA A 194 1.41 -5.50 -14.99
C ALA A 194 2.84 -5.20 -14.54
N ASP A 195 3.73 -6.16 -14.77
CA ASP A 195 5.16 -5.97 -14.51
C ASP A 195 5.77 -4.87 -15.37
N ALA A 196 6.96 -4.40 -14.97
CA ALA A 196 7.72 -3.45 -15.78
C ALA A 196 8.26 -4.09 -17.06
N ASP A 197 8.59 -5.40 -16.99
CA ASP A 197 9.21 -6.17 -18.05
C ASP A 197 8.28 -7.29 -18.55
N PRO A 198 8.20 -7.51 -19.88
CA PRO A 198 8.78 -6.66 -20.92
C PRO A 198 8.08 -5.30 -20.99
N ALA A 199 8.85 -4.25 -21.27
CA ALA A 199 8.29 -2.91 -21.44
C ALA A 199 7.26 -2.87 -22.58
N ASN A 200 6.19 -2.10 -22.39
CA ASN A 200 5.22 -1.87 -23.47
C ASN A 200 5.92 -1.21 -24.68
N PRO A 201 5.59 -1.61 -25.93
CA PRO A 201 6.17 -0.97 -27.10
C PRO A 201 5.88 0.54 -27.13
N GLY A 202 6.88 1.33 -27.53
CA GLY A 202 6.84 2.80 -27.39
C GLY A 202 7.05 3.32 -25.97
N GLY A 203 7.33 2.44 -25.00
CA GLY A 203 7.70 2.79 -23.63
C GLY A 203 6.53 3.17 -22.71
N TRP A 204 5.30 3.09 -23.20
CA TRP A 204 4.10 3.52 -22.47
C TRP A 204 2.90 2.59 -22.72
N PRO A 205 2.03 2.34 -21.72
CA PRO A 205 2.17 2.72 -20.31
C PRO A 205 3.39 2.08 -19.63
N LYS A 206 3.92 2.70 -18.57
CA LYS A 206 5.04 2.15 -17.80
C LYS A 206 4.52 1.24 -16.69
N GLY A 207 4.65 -0.07 -16.87
CA GLY A 207 4.28 -1.09 -15.89
C GLY A 207 5.20 -1.07 -14.66
N GLY A 208 4.99 -2.01 -13.75
CA GLY A 208 5.77 -2.11 -12.49
C GLY A 208 5.42 -1.02 -11.48
N VAL A 209 4.18 -0.51 -11.53
CA VAL A 209 3.69 0.53 -10.62
C VAL A 209 3.28 0.00 -9.23
N THR A 210 3.37 -1.31 -9.04
CA THR A 210 3.03 -2.01 -7.80
C THR A 210 3.89 -1.52 -6.64
N ARG A 211 3.25 -0.96 -5.61
CA ARG A 211 3.95 -0.57 -4.38
C ARG A 211 4.18 -1.79 -3.49
N LEU A 212 5.34 -2.42 -3.65
CA LEU A 212 5.74 -3.59 -2.85
C LEU A 212 6.35 -3.23 -1.48
N MET A 213 6.81 -1.98 -1.32
CA MET A 213 7.45 -1.52 -0.08
C MET A 213 6.50 -0.66 0.76
N LEU A 214 6.24 -1.12 1.98
CA LEU A 214 5.47 -0.37 2.97
C LEU A 214 6.41 0.49 3.83
N SER A 215 6.24 1.81 3.92
CA SER A 215 7.12 2.64 4.77
C SER A 215 7.19 2.15 6.22
N ASN A 216 8.38 1.93 6.79
CA ASN A 216 8.55 1.41 8.15
C ASN A 216 9.51 2.27 8.98
N ARG A 217 8.96 3.30 9.66
CA ARG A 217 9.72 4.21 10.54
C ARG A 217 9.69 3.82 12.02
N HIS A 218 9.19 2.62 12.34
CA HIS A 218 8.95 2.21 13.73
C HIS A 218 10.23 2.14 14.58
N LEU A 219 11.41 1.92 13.96
CA LEU A 219 12.69 1.97 14.66
C LEU A 219 13.03 3.38 15.16
N GLU A 220 12.87 4.41 14.31
CA GLU A 220 13.13 5.81 14.68
C GLU A 220 12.25 6.23 15.86
N TYR A 221 10.97 5.84 15.83
CA TYR A 221 10.06 6.07 16.94
C TYR A 221 10.44 5.29 18.19
N ALA A 222 10.84 4.02 18.07
CA ALA A 222 11.32 3.24 19.22
C ALA A 222 12.52 3.92 19.91
N LEU A 223 13.49 4.39 19.13
CA LEU A 223 14.63 5.16 19.64
C LEU A 223 14.21 6.45 20.33
N THR A 224 13.19 7.13 19.78
CA THR A 224 12.63 8.35 20.39
C THR A 224 12.02 8.04 21.77
N TRP A 225 11.19 7.01 21.89
CA TRP A 225 10.54 6.65 23.15
C TRP A 225 11.54 6.20 24.21
N TYR A 226 12.52 5.38 23.84
CA TYR A 226 13.58 4.97 24.78
C TYR A 226 14.52 6.12 25.14
N GLY A 227 14.82 7.03 24.21
CA GLY A 227 15.60 8.24 24.48
C GLY A 227 14.89 9.19 25.47
N LEU A 228 13.58 9.37 25.30
CA LEU A 228 12.75 10.13 26.26
C LEU A 228 12.70 9.44 27.62
N ALA A 229 12.60 8.11 27.68
CA ALA A 229 12.67 7.35 28.92
C ALA A 229 14.00 7.57 29.66
N ALA A 230 15.13 7.48 28.94
CA ALA A 230 16.45 7.75 29.51
C ALA A 230 16.59 9.20 30.00
N THR A 231 16.05 10.16 29.26
CA THR A 231 16.04 11.58 29.64
C THR A 231 15.22 11.81 30.91
N LEU A 232 14.02 11.22 31.00
CA LEU A 232 13.18 11.30 32.19
C LEU A 232 13.90 10.76 33.43
N ILE A 233 14.58 9.62 33.29
CA ILE A 233 15.41 9.04 34.35
C ILE A 233 16.49 10.04 34.79
N GLY A 234 17.28 10.57 33.86
CA GLY A 234 18.37 11.50 34.16
C GLY A 234 17.90 12.79 34.84
N VAL A 235 16.84 13.41 34.30
CA VAL A 235 16.25 14.64 34.86
C VAL A 235 15.67 14.39 36.25
N TYR A 236 14.93 13.29 36.43
CA TYR A 236 14.36 12.94 37.73
C TYR A 236 15.44 12.70 38.80
N PHE A 237 16.52 11.98 38.45
CA PHE A 237 17.65 11.77 39.37
C PHE A 237 18.33 13.09 39.76
N ALA A 238 18.61 13.97 38.81
CA ALA A 238 19.19 15.29 39.08
C ALA A 238 18.29 16.13 39.99
N PHE A 239 16.98 16.17 39.70
CA PHE A 239 15.97 16.86 40.51
C PHE A 239 15.90 16.30 41.93
N ALA A 240 15.80 14.97 42.08
CA ALA A 240 15.71 14.31 43.38
C ALA A 240 16.98 14.53 44.23
N ALA A 241 18.16 14.43 43.61
CA ALA A 241 19.44 14.72 44.28
C ALA A 241 19.50 16.17 44.77
N GLY A 242 19.05 17.13 43.96
CA GLY A 242 18.97 18.55 44.35
C GLY A 242 18.05 18.78 45.56
N ARG A 243 16.83 18.22 45.52
CA ARG A 243 15.86 18.33 46.64
C ARG A 243 16.38 17.71 47.94
N LEU A 244 17.07 16.57 47.85
CA LEU A 244 17.64 15.91 49.01
C LEU A 244 18.86 16.64 49.60
N ARG A 245 19.62 17.39 48.78
CA ARG A 245 20.71 18.24 49.27
C ARG A 245 20.17 19.45 50.05
N LEU A 246 19.13 20.11 49.52
CA LEU A 246 18.50 21.27 50.18
C LEU A 246 17.89 20.94 51.55
N LEU A 247 17.42 19.71 51.77
CA LEU A 247 16.93 19.28 53.08
C LEU A 247 18.01 18.98 54.12
N ARG A 248 19.28 18.85 53.70
CA ARG A 248 20.42 18.58 54.58
C ARG A 248 21.13 19.86 55.02
N ALA A 249 20.95 20.94 54.27
CA ALA A 249 21.43 22.28 54.60
C ALA A 249 20.42 22.96 55.55
#